data_AF-A0A1V9Y6U4-F1
#
_entry.id   AF-A0A1V9Y6U4-F1
#
_cell.length_a   1.000
_cell.length_b   1.000
_cell.length_c   1.000
_cell.angle_alpha   90.00
_cell.angle_beta   90.00
_cell.angle_gamma   90.00
#
_symmetry.space_group_name_H-M   'P 1'
#
loop_
_entity.id
_entity.type
_entity.pdbx_description
1 polymer ?
#
loop_
_entity_poly.entity_id
_entity_poly.type
_entity_poly.pdbx_seq_one_letter_code
_entity_poly.pdbx_strand_id
1 'polypeptide(L)'
;MRSLGFDWFFVAYCAMSLTIALICDAEALLHDPKTYGKVEPIVNWPPEVVVRALHKWGDDFDPLLNARPLWFKSCFYLEMAFQVPYYIVAIYAFINEFATPAPVVILASYLPFAIGPALFLYRARGLTMFDKIKQA
;
A
#
# COMPACT_ATOMS: atom_id res chain seq x y z
N MET A 1 -33.95 -5.23 -0.54
CA MET A 1 -32.51 -5.35 -0.25
C MET A 1 -32.33 -6.55 0.68
N ARG A 2 -31.67 -7.61 0.22
CA ARG A 2 -31.40 -8.80 1.05
C ARG A 2 -30.23 -8.48 1.98
N SER A 3 -30.21 -9.04 3.20
CA SER A 3 -29.16 -8.73 4.18
C SER A 3 -27.82 -9.30 3.70
N LEU A 4 -26.75 -8.48 3.76
CA LEU A 4 -25.36 -8.84 3.44
C LEU A 4 -24.76 -10.01 4.26
N GLY A 5 -25.51 -10.66 5.15
CA GLY A 5 -25.07 -11.88 5.83
C GLY A 5 -23.75 -11.71 6.58
N PHE A 6 -22.75 -12.52 6.27
CA PHE A 6 -21.36 -12.37 6.76
C PHE A 6 -20.48 -11.58 5.77
N ASP A 7 -20.98 -11.31 4.56
CA ASP A 7 -20.22 -10.66 3.48
C ASP A 7 -19.90 -9.20 3.79
N TRP A 8 -20.67 -8.55 4.68
CA TRP A 8 -20.36 -7.20 5.16
C TRP A 8 -18.95 -7.11 5.77
N PHE A 9 -18.47 -8.19 6.41
CA PHE A 9 -17.14 -8.23 7.00
C PHE A 9 -16.06 -8.11 5.91
N PHE A 10 -16.23 -8.85 4.81
CA PHE A 10 -15.29 -8.81 3.68
C PHE A 10 -15.37 -7.47 2.94
N VAL A 11 -16.57 -6.90 2.79
CA VAL A 11 -16.75 -5.56 2.23
C VAL A 11 -16.05 -4.52 3.11
N ALA A 12 -16.27 -4.56 4.43
CA ALA A 12 -15.65 -3.64 5.37
C ALA A 12 -14.13 -3.77 5.37
N TYR A 13 -13.60 -4.99 5.34
CA TYR A 13 -12.17 -5.26 5.22
C TYR A 13 -11.60 -4.66 3.92
N CYS A 14 -12.19 -4.96 2.76
CA CYS A 14 -11.71 -4.45 1.49
C CYS A 14 -11.82 -2.92 1.41
N ALA A 15 -12.90 -2.32 1.94
CA ALA A 15 -13.08 -0.88 1.96
C ALA A 15 -12.06 -0.18 2.87
N MET A 16 -11.77 -0.76 4.04
CA MET A 16 -10.74 -0.28 4.93
C MET A 16 -9.36 -0.37 4.27
N SER A 17 -9.00 -1.52 3.70
CA SER A 17 -7.72 -1.70 3.00
C SER A 17 -7.58 -0.76 1.81
N LEU A 18 -8.65 -0.58 1.01
CA LEU A 18 -8.67 0.39 -0.08
C LEU A 18 -8.45 1.82 0.42
N THR A 19 -9.08 2.18 1.54
CA THR A 19 -8.92 3.52 2.14
C THR A 19 -7.49 3.74 2.61
N ILE A 20 -6.89 2.75 3.27
CA ILE A 20 -5.48 2.81 3.71
C ILE A 20 -4.57 2.94 2.48
N ALA A 21 -4.77 2.12 1.46
CA ALA A 21 -3.98 2.13 0.24
C ALA A 21 -4.04 3.49 -0.48
N LEU A 22 -5.24 4.05 -0.65
CA LEU A 22 -5.44 5.34 -1.31
C LEU A 22 -4.95 6.53 -0.49
N ILE A 23 -4.69 6.37 0.80
CA ILE A 23 -4.21 7.44 1.68
C ILE A 23 -2.72 7.25 1.98
N CYS A 24 -2.36 6.19 2.69
CA CYS A 24 -1.02 5.93 3.20
C CYS A 24 -0.04 5.60 2.07
N ASP A 25 -0.36 4.63 1.23
CA ASP A 25 0.58 4.18 0.18
C ASP A 25 0.66 5.21 -0.95
N ALA A 26 -0.48 5.85 -1.26
CA ALA A 26 -0.52 6.97 -2.20
C ALA A 26 0.38 8.12 -1.72
N GLU A 27 0.37 8.48 -0.44
CA GLU A 27 1.30 9.49 0.11
C GLU A 27 2.76 9.05 -0.05
N ALA A 28 3.05 7.78 0.26
CA ALA A 28 4.41 7.25 0.15
C ALA A 28 4.96 7.29 -1.30
N LEU A 29 4.08 7.21 -2.30
CA LEU A 29 4.43 7.24 -3.72
C LEU A 29 4.39 8.64 -4.34
N LEU A 30 3.39 9.46 -4.01
CA LEU A 30 3.13 10.76 -4.62
C LEU A 30 3.99 11.86 -4.02
N HIS A 31 4.45 11.70 -2.78
CA HIS A 31 5.16 12.73 -2.05
C HIS A 31 6.56 12.31 -1.67
N ASP A 32 7.48 13.25 -1.80
CA ASP A 32 8.74 13.22 -1.07
C ASP A 32 8.59 14.22 0.10
N PRO A 33 8.87 13.79 1.35
CA PRO A 33 8.81 14.68 2.52
C PRO A 33 9.56 16.00 2.33
N LYS A 34 10.64 16.02 1.54
CA LYS A 34 11.45 17.22 1.29
C LYS A 34 10.79 18.22 0.35
N THR A 35 9.96 17.72 -0.57
CA THR A 35 9.45 18.48 -1.72
C THR A 35 7.93 18.69 -1.70
N TYR A 36 7.22 18.12 -0.71
CA TYR A 36 5.78 18.31 -0.51
C TYR A 36 5.37 19.80 -0.55
N GLY A 37 4.43 20.13 -1.45
CA GLY A 37 3.92 21.49 -1.65
C GLY A 37 4.90 22.48 -2.28
N LYS A 38 6.07 22.03 -2.77
CA LYS A 38 7.14 22.89 -3.31
C LYS A 38 7.44 22.70 -4.80
N VAL A 39 6.87 21.67 -5.45
CA VAL A 39 7.12 21.31 -6.84
C VAL A 39 5.82 21.03 -7.59
N GLU A 40 5.77 21.44 -8.86
CA GLU A 40 4.65 21.17 -9.75
C GLU A 40 4.78 19.80 -10.44
N PRO A 41 3.66 19.09 -10.69
CA PRO A 41 2.29 19.43 -10.32
C PRO A 41 2.02 19.25 -8.82
N ILE A 42 1.29 20.19 -8.25
CA ILE A 42 0.90 20.16 -6.83
C ILE A 42 -0.19 19.09 -6.66
N VAL A 43 0.22 17.84 -6.45
CA VAL A 43 -0.71 16.77 -6.06
C VAL A 43 -1.01 16.94 -4.57
N ASN A 44 -2.17 17.51 -4.23
CA ASN A 44 -2.59 17.74 -2.84
C ASN A 44 -3.30 16.52 -2.21
N TRP A 45 -2.82 15.31 -2.50
CA TRP A 45 -3.46 14.09 -2.04
C TRP A 45 -2.47 13.07 -1.45
N PRO A 46 -2.63 12.62 -0.19
CA PRO A 46 -3.77 12.89 0.72
C PRO A 46 -3.72 14.29 1.36
N PRO A 47 -4.80 14.72 2.08
CA PRO A 47 -4.85 16.01 2.75
C PRO A 47 -3.67 16.23 3.70
N GLU A 48 -3.24 17.49 3.84
CA GLU A 48 -2.04 17.86 4.59
C GLU A 48 -2.01 17.33 6.05
N VAL A 49 -3.15 17.35 6.73
CA VAL A 49 -3.27 16.82 8.10
C VAL A 49 -2.89 15.33 8.15
N VAL A 50 -3.26 14.58 7.13
CA VAL A 50 -2.96 13.16 7.02
C VAL A 50 -1.48 12.94 6.71
N VAL A 51 -0.91 13.72 5.78
CA VAL A 51 0.53 13.66 5.46
C VAL A 51 1.38 13.92 6.71
N ARG A 52 1.06 14.98 7.47
CA ARG A 52 1.75 15.30 8.72
C ARG A 52 1.62 14.19 9.76
N ALA A 53 0.44 13.56 9.86
CA ALA A 53 0.22 12.44 10.76
C ALA A 53 1.04 11.21 10.36
N LEU A 54 1.11 10.90 9.05
CA LEU A 54 1.91 9.79 8.51
C LEU A 54 3.41 10.03 8.70
N HIS A 55 3.90 11.25 8.47
CA HIS A 55 5.31 11.57 8.71
C HIS A 55 5.65 11.49 10.19
N LYS A 56 4.78 12.00 11.07
CA LYS A 56 4.95 11.86 12.52
C LYS A 56 4.98 10.39 12.94
N TRP A 57 4.09 9.56 12.39
CA TRP A 57 4.12 8.11 12.61
C TRP A 57 5.44 7.49 12.14
N GLY A 58 5.93 7.90 10.96
CA GLY A 58 7.21 7.45 10.45
C GLY A 58 8.39 7.86 11.33
N ASP A 59 8.34 9.03 11.96
CA ASP A 59 9.40 9.48 12.88
C ASP A 59 9.35 8.74 14.23
N ASP A 60 8.14 8.49 14.75
CA ASP A 60 7.92 7.94 16.09
C ASP A 60 7.98 6.39 16.13
N PHE A 61 7.47 5.69 15.10
CA PHE A 61 7.23 4.24 15.14
C PHE A 61 7.77 3.46 13.95
N ASP A 62 7.69 4.01 12.73
CA ASP A 62 8.14 3.31 11.51
C ASP A 62 9.07 4.18 10.64
N PRO A 63 10.36 4.29 11.01
CA PRO A 63 11.34 5.07 10.25
C PRO A 63 11.47 4.64 8.79
N LEU A 64 11.09 3.41 8.45
CA LEU A 64 11.14 2.91 7.08
C LEU A 64 10.10 3.62 6.19
N LEU A 65 8.95 4.01 6.76
CA LEU A 65 7.90 4.76 6.08
C LEU A 65 8.35 6.14 5.62
N ASN A 66 9.25 6.79 6.37
CA ASN A 66 9.86 8.07 5.97
C ASN A 66 11.11 7.87 5.11
N ALA A 67 11.92 6.83 5.37
CA ALA A 67 13.13 6.55 4.61
C ALA A 67 12.86 6.11 3.15
N ARG A 68 11.75 5.38 2.93
CA ARG A 68 11.23 4.95 1.62
C ARG A 68 12.31 4.41 0.66
N PRO A 69 13.12 3.42 1.06
CA PRO A 69 14.10 2.84 0.14
C PRO A 69 13.39 2.20 -1.07
N LEU A 70 14.11 2.07 -2.19
CA LEU A 70 13.52 1.66 -3.47
C LEU A 70 12.74 0.33 -3.39
N TRP A 71 13.24 -0.65 -2.63
CA TRP A 71 12.56 -1.93 -2.44
C TRP A 71 11.22 -1.76 -1.70
N PHE A 72 11.17 -0.84 -0.73
CA PHE A 72 9.97 -0.56 0.06
C PHE A 72 8.94 0.19 -0.79
N LYS A 73 9.39 1.18 -1.58
CA LYS A 73 8.54 1.83 -2.60
C LYS A 73 7.96 0.83 -3.61
N SER A 74 8.74 -0.18 -3.98
CA SER A 74 8.28 -1.24 -4.89
C SER A 74 7.07 -2.00 -4.34
N CYS A 75 6.97 -2.16 -3.02
CA CYS A 75 5.81 -2.79 -2.37
C CYS A 75 4.55 -1.95 -2.57
N PHE A 76 4.63 -0.63 -2.36
CA PHE A 76 3.51 0.28 -2.61
C PHE A 76 3.08 0.29 -4.07
N TYR A 77 4.03 0.26 -5.03
CA TYR A 77 3.68 0.15 -6.45
C TYR A 77 2.91 -1.14 -6.76
N LEU A 78 3.32 -2.27 -6.19
CA LEU A 78 2.61 -3.54 -6.36
C LEU A 78 1.22 -3.50 -5.72
N GLU A 79 1.08 -2.87 -4.56
CA GLU A 79 -0.19 -2.68 -3.87
C GLU A 79 -1.16 -1.83 -4.71
N MET A 80 -0.70 -0.68 -5.22
CA MET A 80 -1.49 0.19 -6.09
C MET A 80 -1.88 -0.49 -7.41
N ALA A 81 -1.00 -1.33 -7.97
CA ALA A 81 -1.24 -1.97 -9.26
C ALA A 81 -2.16 -3.19 -9.18
N PHE A 82 -2.08 -3.98 -8.11
CA PHE A 82 -2.77 -5.28 -8.02
C PHE A 82 -3.82 -5.33 -6.92
N GLN A 83 -3.53 -4.84 -5.72
CA GLN A 83 -4.46 -4.94 -4.59
C GLN A 83 -5.57 -3.89 -4.66
N VAL A 84 -5.27 -2.65 -5.02
CA VAL A 84 -6.28 -1.59 -5.15
C VAL A 84 -7.39 -1.96 -6.16
N PRO A 85 -7.09 -2.38 -7.40
CA PRO A 85 -8.11 -2.85 -8.33
C PRO A 85 -8.87 -4.07 -7.80
N TYR A 86 -8.16 -5.00 -7.15
CA TYR A 86 -8.78 -6.15 -6.51
C TYR A 86 -9.81 -5.73 -5.44
N TYR A 87 -9.48 -4.80 -4.54
CA TYR A 87 -10.40 -4.33 -3.50
C TYR A 87 -11.66 -3.70 -4.10
N ILE A 88 -11.52 -2.88 -5.15
CA ILE A 88 -12.66 -2.26 -5.84
C ILE A 88 -13.58 -3.33 -6.44
N VAL A 89 -13.01 -4.29 -7.17
CA VAL A 89 -13.76 -5.39 -7.80
C VAL A 89 -14.40 -6.29 -6.74
N ALA A 90 -13.70 -6.59 -5.64
CA ALA A 90 -14.20 -7.41 -4.56
C ALA A 90 -15.40 -6.76 -3.86
N ILE A 91 -15.31 -5.46 -3.52
CA ILE A 91 -16.42 -4.70 -2.94
C ILE A 91 -17.63 -4.75 -3.88
N TYR A 92 -17.43 -4.47 -5.16
CA TYR A 92 -18.51 -4.52 -6.15
C TYR A 92 -19.12 -5.91 -6.25
N ALA A 93 -18.30 -6.97 -6.26
CA ALA A 93 -18.76 -8.34 -6.34
C ALA A 93 -19.56 -8.79 -5.12
N PHE A 94 -19.10 -8.47 -3.90
CA PHE A 94 -19.81 -8.79 -2.66
C PHE A 94 -21.14 -8.03 -2.53
N ILE A 95 -21.19 -6.77 -2.97
CA ILE A 95 -22.43 -5.98 -2.97
C ILE A 95 -23.46 -6.52 -3.97
N ASN A 96 -23.00 -7.03 -5.12
CA ASN A 96 -23.88 -7.50 -6.20
C ASN A 96 -24.01 -9.03 -6.30
N GLU A 97 -23.47 -9.78 -5.33
CA GLU A 97 -23.52 -11.26 -5.25
C GLU A 97 -23.01 -11.98 -6.52
N PHE A 98 -21.98 -11.44 -7.19
CA PHE A 98 -21.39 -12.12 -8.36
C PHE A 98 -20.61 -13.36 -7.96
N ALA A 99 -20.79 -14.45 -8.72
CA ALA A 99 -19.95 -15.64 -8.65
C ALA A 99 -18.53 -15.31 -9.13
N THR A 100 -17.75 -14.73 -8.23
CA THR A 100 -16.33 -14.49 -8.47
C THR A 100 -15.61 -15.80 -8.19
N PRO A 101 -14.62 -16.23 -8.98
CA PRO A 101 -13.66 -17.26 -8.56
C PRO A 101 -12.78 -16.69 -7.43
N ALA A 102 -13.43 -16.39 -6.31
CA ALA A 102 -12.92 -15.54 -5.24
C ALA A 102 -11.58 -16.04 -4.71
N PRO A 103 -11.37 -17.35 -4.44
CA PRO A 103 -10.08 -17.80 -3.91
C PRO A 103 -8.92 -17.60 -4.88
N VAL A 104 -9.10 -17.86 -6.17
CA VAL A 104 -7.99 -17.79 -7.14
C VAL A 104 -7.62 -16.34 -7.43
N VAL A 105 -8.61 -15.46 -7.59
CA VAL A 105 -8.36 -14.03 -7.82
C VAL A 105 -7.72 -13.38 -6.60
N ILE A 106 -8.18 -13.73 -5.39
CA ILE A 106 -7.56 -13.31 -4.13
C ILE A 106 -6.12 -13.80 -4.06
N LEU A 107 -5.88 -15.11 -4.22
CA LEU A 107 -4.54 -15.66 -4.12
C LEU A 107 -3.60 -15.09 -5.20
N ALA A 108 -4.11 -14.85 -6.41
CA ALA A 108 -3.34 -14.25 -7.49
C ALA A 108 -3.00 -12.77 -7.22
N SER A 109 -3.90 -11.98 -6.62
CA SER A 109 -3.62 -10.57 -6.32
C SER A 109 -2.59 -10.39 -5.19
N TYR A 110 -2.52 -11.35 -4.25
CA TYR A 110 -1.52 -11.36 -3.19
C TYR A 110 -0.17 -11.96 -3.61
N LEU A 111 -0.13 -12.73 -4.71
CA LEU A 111 1.09 -13.41 -5.17
C LEU A 111 2.26 -12.45 -5.44
N PRO A 112 2.09 -11.30 -6.13
CA PRO A 112 3.16 -10.32 -6.32
C PRO A 112 3.69 -9.76 -5.00
N PHE A 113 2.81 -9.60 -4.01
CA PHE A 113 3.18 -9.09 -2.68
C PHE A 113 3.89 -10.14 -1.82
N ALA A 114 3.64 -11.43 -2.04
CA ALA A 114 4.43 -12.49 -1.40
C ALA A 114 5.80 -12.66 -2.09
N ILE A 115 5.82 -12.66 -3.42
CA ILE A 115 7.01 -12.97 -4.21
C ILE A 115 7.99 -11.80 -4.25
N GLY A 116 7.53 -10.57 -4.47
CA GLY A 116 8.40 -9.40 -4.62
C GLY A 116 9.32 -9.19 -3.41
N PRO A 117 8.76 -9.02 -2.19
CA PRO A 117 9.54 -8.96 -0.96
C PRO A 117 10.42 -10.19 -0.73
N ALA A 118 9.95 -11.41 -1.01
CA ALA A 118 10.76 -12.60 -0.86
C ALA A 118 11.99 -12.62 -1.78
N LEU A 119 11.86 -12.18 -3.04
CA LEU A 119 12.97 -12.03 -3.97
C LEU A 119 13.95 -10.95 -3.51
N PHE A 120 13.44 -9.83 -2.97
CA PHE A 120 14.29 -8.79 -2.39
C PHE A 120 15.06 -9.29 -1.18
N LEU A 121 14.41 -9.98 -0.25
CA LEU A 121 15.06 -10.59 0.92
C LEU A 121 16.11 -11.63 0.50
N TYR A 122 15.78 -12.47 -0.49
CA TYR A 122 16.72 -13.43 -1.07
C TYR A 122 17.92 -12.75 -1.74
N ARG A 123 17.73 -11.62 -2.41
CA ARG A 123 18.83 -10.83 -2.99
C ARG A 123 19.64 -10.08 -1.94
N ALA A 124 19.00 -9.62 -0.88
CA ALA A 124 19.57 -8.79 0.17
C ALA A 124 20.25 -9.57 1.30
N ARG A 125 20.12 -10.91 1.32
CA ARG A 125 20.79 -11.79 2.29
C ARG A 125 22.33 -11.68 2.33
N GLY A 126 22.95 -11.01 1.36
CA GLY A 126 24.37 -10.66 1.37
C GLY A 126 24.58 -9.26 1.96
N LEU A 127 25.15 -9.22 3.17
CA LEU A 127 25.72 -8.07 3.90
C LEU A 127 25.72 -6.76 3.09
N THR A 128 24.70 -5.91 3.27
CA THR A 128 24.74 -4.46 2.91
C THR A 128 23.43 -3.72 3.25
N MET A 129 22.30 -4.40 3.49
CA MET A 129 21.01 -3.70 3.63
C MET A 129 20.88 -2.89 4.94
N PHE A 130 21.64 -3.24 5.98
CA PHE A 130 21.65 -2.54 7.28
C PHE A 130 23.04 -2.01 7.68
N ASP A 131 24.05 -2.18 6.81
CA ASP A 131 25.36 -1.58 7.06
C ASP A 131 25.27 -0.10 6.75
N LYS A 132 25.61 0.73 7.74
CA LYS A 132 25.64 2.19 7.60
C LYS A 132 26.48 2.56 6.38
N ILE A 133 25.84 3.12 5.36
CA ILE A 133 26.53 3.76 4.25
C ILE A 133 27.49 4.77 4.86
N LYS A 134 28.80 4.53 4.69
CA LYS A 134 29.84 5.48 5.07
C LYS A 134 29.59 6.74 4.25
N GLN A 135 29.28 7.85 4.91
CA GLN A 135 29.17 9.16 4.26
C GLN A 135 30.52 9.44 3.57
N ALA A 136 30.48 9.60 2.25
CA ALA A 136 31.60 10.03 1.42
C ALA A 136 31.42 11.50 1.07
#